data_AF-A0A939Y8F1-F1
#
_entry.id   AF-A0A939Y8F1-F1
#
_cell.length_a   1.000
_cell.length_b   1.000
_cell.length_c   1.000
_cell.angle_alpha   90.00
_cell.angle_beta   90.00
_cell.angle_gamma   90.00
#
_symmetry.space_group_name_H-M   'P 1'
#
loop_
_entity.id
_entity.type
_entity.pdbx_description
1 polymer ?
#
loop_
_entity_poly.entity_id
_entity_poly.type
_entity_poly.pdbx_seq_one_letter_code
_entity_poly.pdbx_strand_id
1 'polypeptide(L)'
;MSTIDFCRNRKGRLLVFRQAMGMLSVNLVLCALVSGAYRNRLYFSFAASAAGVLLILRAWLSRCRWKDGREYSRPSGRVPYLLRGRRPKRVGKPAFLMDSADFEDDLTRFTVTGEEDFTDDECWIAKVLSCLLCGILMIFFSFVL
;
A
#
# COMPACT_ATOMS: atom_id res chain seq x y z
N MET A 1 6.83 -17.28 8.09
CA MET A 1 6.03 -17.58 6.88
C MET A 1 6.93 -17.40 5.66
N SER A 2 7.00 -18.34 4.72
CA SER A 2 7.80 -18.10 3.51
C SER A 2 7.09 -17.06 2.62
N THR A 3 7.84 -16.23 1.88
CA THR A 3 7.27 -15.20 0.99
C THR A 3 6.33 -15.79 -0.07
N ILE A 4 6.55 -17.05 -0.44
CA ILE A 4 5.74 -17.79 -1.40
C ILE A 4 4.37 -18.12 -0.81
N ASP A 5 4.32 -18.51 0.46
CA ASP A 5 3.07 -18.81 1.17
C ASP A 5 2.22 -17.55 1.36
N PHE A 6 2.86 -16.41 1.61
CA PHE A 6 2.19 -15.11 1.69
C PHE A 6 1.54 -14.72 0.35
N CYS A 7 2.27 -14.88 -0.76
CA CYS A 7 1.74 -14.61 -2.11
C CYS A 7 0.64 -15.59 -2.53
N ARG A 8 0.65 -16.82 -1.99
CA ARG A 8 -0.40 -17.81 -2.24
C ARG A 8 -1.70 -17.46 -1.52
N ASN A 9 -1.62 -16.75 -0.40
CA ASN A 9 -2.79 -16.32 0.36
C ASN A 9 -3.58 -15.23 -0.40
N ARG A 10 -4.88 -15.47 -0.62
CA ARG A 10 -5.78 -14.53 -1.32
C ARG A 10 -5.83 -13.17 -0.61
N LYS A 11 -5.85 -13.16 0.72
CA LYS A 11 -5.90 -11.92 1.51
C LYS A 11 -4.61 -11.11 1.38
N GLY A 12 -3.46 -11.78 1.32
CA GLY A 12 -2.16 -11.13 1.10
C GLY A 12 -2.09 -10.42 -0.26
N ARG A 13 -2.57 -11.07 -1.33
CA ARG A 13 -2.63 -10.45 -2.67
C ARG A 13 -3.53 -9.21 -2.72
N LEU A 14 -4.69 -9.26 -2.06
CA LEU A 14 -5.61 -8.13 -1.99
C LEU A 14 -4.99 -6.93 -1.25
N LEU A 15 -4.25 -7.19 -0.16
CA LEU A 15 -3.54 -6.14 0.56
C LEU A 15 -2.49 -5.46 -0.32
N VAL A 16 -1.67 -6.25 -1.03
CA VAL A 16 -0.65 -5.76 -1.97
C VAL A 16 -1.30 -4.91 -3.07
N PHE A 17 -2.39 -5.39 -3.66
CA PHE A 17 -3.09 -4.68 -4.73
C PHE A 17 -3.68 -3.35 -4.25
N ARG A 18 -4.35 -3.34 -3.09
CA ARG A 18 -4.92 -2.13 -2.49
C ARG A 18 -3.85 -1.08 -2.22
N GLN A 19 -2.74 -1.48 -1.60
CA GLN A 19 -1.61 -0.57 -1.34
C GLN A 19 -0.97 -0.07 -2.64
N ALA A 20 -0.78 -0.94 -3.63
CA ALA A 20 -0.19 -0.58 -4.91
C ALA A 20 -1.07 0.43 -5.67
N MET A 21 -2.38 0.21 -5.74
CA MET A 21 -3.31 1.12 -6.42
C MET A 21 -3.39 2.49 -5.73
N GLY A 22 -3.38 2.52 -4.39
CA GLY A 22 -3.36 3.78 -3.64
C GLY A 22 -2.07 4.58 -3.87
N MET A 23 -0.92 3.92 -3.89
CA MET A 23 0.35 4.58 -4.24
C MET A 23 0.38 5.04 -5.70
N LEU A 24 -0.16 4.22 -6.61
CA LEU A 24 -0.21 4.51 -8.04
C LEU A 24 -1.07 5.74 -8.32
N SER A 25 -2.26 5.86 -7.72
CA SER A 25 -3.12 7.02 -7.92
C SER A 25 -2.45 8.32 -7.44
N VAL A 26 -1.77 8.29 -6.30
CA VAL A 26 -1.04 9.47 -5.78
C VAL A 26 0.11 9.86 -6.71
N ASN A 27 0.90 8.89 -7.17
CA ASN A 27 2.02 9.15 -8.07
C ASN A 27 1.57 9.66 -9.44
N LEU A 28 0.47 9.13 -10.00
CA LEU A 28 -0.09 9.64 -11.25
C LEU A 28 -0.55 11.09 -11.12
N VAL A 29 -1.19 11.46 -10.02
CA VAL A 29 -1.58 12.85 -9.75
C VAL A 29 -0.36 13.75 -9.65
N LEU A 30 0.70 13.31 -8.97
CA LEU A 30 1.97 14.06 -8.89
C LEU A 30 2.61 14.24 -10.27
N CYS A 31 2.68 13.17 -11.08
CA CYS A 31 3.18 13.26 -12.45
C CYS A 31 2.34 14.24 -13.29
N ALA A 32 1.01 14.19 -13.18
CA ALA A 32 0.11 15.09 -13.90
C ALA A 32 0.30 16.56 -13.50
N LEU A 33 0.50 16.83 -12.20
CA LEU A 33 0.79 18.17 -11.70
C LEU A 33 2.12 18.72 -12.23
N VAL A 34 3.17 17.89 -12.23
CA VAL A 34 4.47 18.24 -12.80
C VAL A 34 4.34 18.55 -14.28
N SER A 35 3.68 17.69 -15.05
CA SER A 35 3.49 17.93 -16.49
C SER A 35 2.62 19.15 -16.79
N GLY A 36 1.62 19.43 -15.96
CA GLY A 36 0.80 20.64 -16.05
C GLY A 36 1.62 21.92 -15.88
N ALA A 37 2.60 21.92 -14.97
CA ALA A 37 3.50 23.05 -14.75
C ALA A 37 4.41 23.32 -15.97
N TYR A 38 4.91 22.27 -16.62
CA TYR A 38 5.81 22.38 -17.77
C TYR A 38 5.09 22.53 -19.13
N ARG A 39 3.75 22.50 -19.16
CA ARG A 39 2.90 22.64 -20.37
C ARG A 39 3.22 21.69 -21.53
N ASN A 40 3.97 20.61 -21.29
CA ASN A 40 4.48 19.71 -22.32
C ASN A 40 4.25 18.24 -21.93
N ARG A 41 3.74 17.45 -22.87
CA ARG A 41 3.41 16.02 -22.66
C ARG A 41 4.64 15.13 -22.44
N LEU A 42 5.77 15.47 -23.05
CA LEU A 42 7.03 14.72 -22.92
C LEU A 42 7.49 14.60 -21.46
N TYR A 43 7.28 15.64 -20.66
CA TYR A 43 7.66 15.62 -19.24
C TYR A 43 6.80 14.66 -18.40
N PHE A 44 5.64 14.22 -18.91
CA PHE A 44 4.82 13.22 -18.23
C PHE A 44 5.47 11.85 -18.26
N SER A 45 5.90 11.38 -19.43
CA SER A 45 6.56 10.07 -19.57
C SER A 45 7.92 10.06 -18.85
N PHE A 46 8.68 11.16 -18.90
CA PHE A 46 9.92 11.28 -18.11
C PHE A 46 9.66 11.29 -16.59
N ALA A 47 8.65 12.02 -16.10
CA ALA A 47 8.30 12.02 -14.69
C ALA A 47 7.79 10.66 -14.21
N ALA A 48 6.98 9.97 -15.03
CA ALA A 48 6.44 8.66 -14.71
C ALA A 48 7.53 7.58 -14.63
N SER A 49 8.46 7.58 -15.58
CA SER A 49 9.62 6.66 -15.57
C SER A 49 10.56 6.93 -14.39
N ALA A 50 10.89 8.20 -14.11
CA ALA A 50 11.71 8.56 -12.94
C ALA A 50 11.05 8.14 -11.62
N ALA A 51 9.74 8.39 -11.46
CA ALA A 51 8.98 7.95 -10.30
C ALA A 51 8.96 6.42 -10.18
N GLY A 52 8.79 5.70 -11.29
CA GLY A 52 8.83 4.24 -11.33
C GLY A 52 10.18 3.68 -10.85
N VAL A 53 11.29 4.25 -11.33
CA VAL A 53 12.65 3.85 -10.90
C VAL A 53 12.88 4.15 -9.42
N LEU A 54 12.44 5.31 -8.93
CA LEU A 54 12.57 5.66 -7.51
C LEU A 54 11.79 4.70 -6.60
N LEU A 55 10.61 4.24 -7.01
CA LEU A 55 9.83 3.25 -6.27
C LEU A 55 10.51 1.88 -6.22
N ILE A 56 11.09 1.44 -7.33
CA ILE A 56 11.86 0.18 -7.40
C ILE A 56 13.10 0.29 -6.53
N LEU A 57 13.83 1.40 -6.61
CA LEU A 57 15.01 1.66 -5.77
C LEU A 57 14.65 1.69 -4.29
N ARG A 58 13.53 2.33 -3.93
CA ARG A 58 13.02 2.35 -2.55
C ARG A 58 12.64 0.94 -2.08
N ALA A 59 12.01 0.13 -2.92
CA ALA A 59 11.70 -1.27 -2.62
C ALA A 59 12.99 -2.07 -2.39
N TRP A 60 14.00 -1.89 -3.24
CA TRP A 60 15.30 -2.54 -3.10
C TRP A 60 16.02 -2.13 -1.80
N LEU A 61 16.11 -0.83 -1.52
CA LEU A 61 16.72 -0.32 -0.29
C LEU A 61 15.98 -0.82 0.95
N SER A 62 14.65 -0.88 0.90
CA SER A 62 13.87 -1.46 2.00
C SER A 62 14.24 -2.94 2.21
N ARG A 63 14.36 -3.73 1.13
CA ARG A 63 14.81 -5.13 1.15
C ARG A 63 16.19 -5.31 1.77
N CYS A 64 17.15 -4.46 1.42
CA CYS A 64 18.47 -4.50 2.03
C CYS A 64 18.42 -4.20 3.53
N ARG A 65 17.67 -3.17 3.94
CA ARG A 65 17.54 -2.79 5.36
C ARG A 65 16.88 -3.86 6.23
N TRP A 66 15.94 -4.63 5.67
CA TRP A 66 15.34 -5.77 6.36
C TRP A 66 16.34 -6.91 6.56
N LYS A 67 17.16 -7.20 5.55
CA LYS A 67 18.20 -8.22 5.64
C LYS A 67 19.31 -7.86 6.65
N ASP A 68 19.57 -6.57 6.83
CA ASP A 68 20.59 -6.05 7.75
C ASP A 68 20.10 -5.93 9.21
N GLY A 69 18.86 -6.33 9.53
CA GLY A 69 18.32 -6.31 10.90
C GLY A 69 18.19 -4.90 11.52
N ARG A 70 18.37 -3.83 10.74
CA ARG A 70 18.20 -2.45 11.20
C ARG A 70 16.74 -2.05 11.09
N GLU A 71 15.96 -2.58 12.01
CA GLU A 71 14.52 -2.45 12.00
C GLU A 71 14.09 -1.08 12.55
N TYR A 72 13.36 -0.31 11.74
CA TYR A 72 12.41 0.64 12.30
C TYR A 72 11.21 -0.18 12.75
N SER A 73 11.29 -0.72 13.98
CA SER A 73 10.09 -1.11 14.70
C SER A 73 9.11 0.05 14.55
N ARG A 74 7.96 -0.18 13.91
CA ARG A 74 6.84 0.74 14.05
C ARG A 74 6.72 0.97 15.55
N PRO A 75 6.63 2.21 16.05
CA PRO A 75 6.14 2.37 17.40
C PRO A 75 4.81 1.65 17.39
N SER A 76 4.76 0.48 18.03
CA SER A 76 3.52 -0.18 18.37
C SER A 76 2.73 0.96 18.98
N GLY A 77 1.68 1.40 18.28
CA GLY A 77 0.70 2.28 18.86
C GLY A 77 0.14 1.45 20.00
N ARG A 78 0.81 1.50 21.17
CA ARG A 78 0.35 0.88 22.40
C ARG A 78 -0.89 1.68 22.71
N VAL A 79 -1.99 1.27 22.10
CA VAL A 79 -3.32 1.67 22.51
C VAL A 79 -3.34 1.36 24.02
N PRO A 80 -3.45 2.38 24.88
CA PRO A 80 -3.44 2.20 26.32
C PRO A 80 -4.38 1.05 26.70
N TYR A 81 -4.04 0.25 27.72
CA TYR A 81 -4.84 -0.92 28.09
C TYR A 81 -6.33 -0.59 28.32
N LEU A 82 -6.62 0.64 28.77
CA LEU A 82 -7.96 1.19 28.95
C LEU A 82 -8.74 1.43 27.63
N LEU A 83 -8.04 1.67 26.52
CA LEU A 83 -8.58 1.81 25.16
C LEU A 83 -8.57 0.47 24.40
N ARG A 84 -8.00 -0.59 24.97
CA ARG A 84 -8.05 -1.97 24.45
C ARG A 84 -9.42 -2.59 24.79
N GLY A 85 -10.50 -1.92 24.37
CA GLY A 85 -11.86 -2.44 24.51
C GLY A 85 -12.06 -3.69 23.66
N ARG A 86 -12.71 -4.71 24.22
CA ARG A 86 -13.40 -5.76 23.44
C ARG A 86 -14.09 -5.05 22.27
N ARG A 87 -13.72 -5.36 21.01
CA ARG A 87 -14.19 -4.68 19.78
C ARG A 87 -15.62 -4.18 19.99
N PRO A 88 -15.83 -2.87 20.26
CA PRO A 88 -17.19 -2.37 20.36
C PRO A 88 -17.75 -2.52 18.96
N LYS A 89 -18.90 -3.18 18.83
CA LYS A 89 -19.77 -3.01 17.68
C LYS A 89 -19.83 -1.49 17.46
N ARG A 90 -19.33 -0.99 16.33
CA ARG A 90 -19.15 0.45 16.05
C ARG A 90 -20.51 1.11 15.83
N VAL A 91 -21.37 1.03 16.84
CA VAL A 91 -22.73 1.56 16.84
C VAL A 91 -22.58 3.08 17.01
N GLY A 92 -22.91 3.84 15.96
CA GLY A 92 -23.01 5.30 16.04
C GLY A 92 -21.98 6.11 15.25
N LYS A 93 -21.15 5.50 14.40
CA LYS A 93 -20.41 6.29 13.41
C LYS A 93 -21.40 6.86 12.37
N PRO A 94 -21.32 8.15 12.02
CA PRO A 94 -22.15 8.67 10.95
C PRO A 94 -21.75 8.05 9.62
N ALA A 95 -22.71 7.86 8.71
CA ALA A 95 -22.54 7.08 7.48
C ALA A 95 -21.37 7.54 6.60
N PHE A 96 -21.02 8.82 6.61
CA PHE A 96 -19.91 9.37 5.83
C PHE A 96 -18.50 9.02 6.38
N LEU A 97 -18.42 8.56 7.63
CA LEU A 97 -17.19 8.12 8.29
C LEU A 97 -17.08 6.58 8.37
N MET A 98 -18.07 5.86 7.84
CA MET A 98 -18.03 4.40 7.75
C MET A 98 -17.15 3.97 6.57
N ASP A 99 -16.21 3.06 6.84
CA ASP A 99 -15.51 2.34 5.78
C ASP A 99 -16.33 1.13 5.35
N SER A 100 -16.04 0.57 4.17
CA SER A 100 -16.55 -0.72 3.70
C SER A 100 -16.45 -1.85 4.75
N ALA A 101 -15.42 -1.82 5.62
CA ALA A 101 -15.25 -2.74 6.73
C ALA A 101 -16.30 -2.59 7.86
N ASP A 102 -16.91 -1.41 7.98
CA ASP A 102 -17.89 -1.09 9.02
C ASP A 102 -19.30 -1.58 8.65
N PHE A 103 -19.52 -2.00 7.40
CA PHE A 103 -20.77 -2.63 6.97
C PHE A 103 -20.71 -4.14 7.24
N GLU A 104 -21.68 -4.64 8.02
CA GLU A 104 -21.89 -6.08 8.31
C GLU A 104 -22.47 -6.82 7.09
N ASP A 105 -21.85 -6.65 5.92
CA ASP A 105 -22.17 -7.42 4.72
C ASP A 105 -21.30 -8.68 4.70
N ASP A 106 -21.88 -9.84 4.40
CA ASP A 106 -21.16 -11.10 4.35
C ASP A 106 -20.08 -11.09 3.24
N LEU A 107 -20.22 -10.25 2.22
CA LEU A 107 -19.18 -10.06 1.19
C LEU A 107 -17.95 -9.28 1.70
N THR A 108 -18.10 -8.37 2.67
CA THR A 108 -16.99 -7.51 3.11
C THR A 108 -15.94 -8.29 3.86
N ARG A 109 -16.33 -9.35 4.59
CA ARG A 109 -15.41 -10.23 5.33
C ARG A 109 -14.43 -10.99 4.44
N PHE A 110 -14.79 -11.23 3.17
CA PHE A 110 -13.95 -11.94 2.20
C PHE A 110 -13.14 -11.01 1.30
N THR A 111 -13.56 -9.74 1.19
CA THR A 111 -13.03 -8.78 0.21
C THR A 111 -12.23 -7.65 0.85
N VAL A 112 -12.54 -7.29 2.10
CA VAL A 112 -11.87 -6.21 2.83
C VAL A 112 -10.74 -6.81 3.66
N THR A 113 -9.51 -6.40 3.36
CA THR A 113 -8.32 -6.74 4.13
C THR A 113 -7.68 -5.47 4.68
N GLY A 114 -7.39 -5.48 5.99
CA GLY A 114 -6.67 -4.43 6.68
C GLY A 114 -5.24 -4.86 7.03
N GLU A 115 -4.35 -3.90 7.30
CA GLU A 115 -3.02 -4.20 7.86
C GLU A 115 -3.09 -4.81 9.26
N GLU A 116 -4.22 -4.62 9.96
CA GLU A 116 -4.44 -5.11 11.34
C GLU A 116 -4.55 -6.65 11.43
N ASP A 117 -4.83 -7.32 10.31
CA ASP A 117 -5.02 -8.78 10.28
C ASP A 117 -3.72 -9.57 10.05
N PHE A 118 -2.58 -8.89 9.82
CA PHE A 118 -1.32 -9.51 9.42
C PHE A 118 -0.20 -9.23 10.41
N THR A 119 0.81 -10.10 10.41
CA THR A 119 2.03 -9.90 11.20
C THR A 119 2.85 -8.72 10.63
N ASP A 120 3.65 -8.05 11.47
CA ASP A 120 4.49 -6.93 11.03
C ASP A 120 5.41 -7.32 9.86
N ASP A 121 5.98 -8.54 9.89
CA ASP A 121 6.79 -9.11 8.80
C ASP A 121 6.02 -9.22 7.48
N GLU A 122 4.77 -9.68 7.55
CA GLU A 122 3.91 -9.88 6.38
C GLU A 122 3.48 -8.54 5.77
N CYS A 123 3.16 -7.57 6.64
CA CYS A 123 2.88 -6.19 6.25
C CYS A 123 4.10 -5.56 5.57
N TRP A 124 5.30 -5.87 6.04
CA TRP A 124 6.53 -5.36 5.47
C TRP A 124 6.78 -5.94 4.07
N ILE A 125 6.65 -7.27 3.93
CA ILE A 125 6.71 -7.95 2.62
C ILE A 125 5.67 -7.35 1.66
N ALA A 126 4.45 -7.11 2.13
CA ALA A 126 3.37 -6.52 1.32
C ALA A 126 3.73 -5.11 0.81
N LYS A 127 4.37 -4.28 1.64
CA LYS A 127 4.85 -2.94 1.23
C LYS A 127 5.93 -3.01 0.17
N VAL A 128 6.90 -3.90 0.32
CA VAL A 128 7.96 -4.05 -0.68
C VAL A 128 7.39 -4.51 -2.01
N LEU A 129 6.50 -5.51 -1.98
CA LEU A 129 5.83 -6.01 -3.17
C LEU A 129 4.94 -4.95 -3.83
N SER A 130 4.18 -4.17 -3.04
CA SER A 130 3.32 -3.12 -3.59
C SER A 130 4.13 -1.96 -4.18
N CYS A 131 5.25 -1.56 -3.59
CA CYS A 131 6.16 -0.57 -4.18
C CYS A 131 6.77 -1.07 -5.50
N LEU A 132 7.19 -2.34 -5.55
CA LEU A 132 7.76 -2.94 -6.75
C LEU A 132 6.71 -3.01 -7.87
N LEU A 133 5.51 -3.51 -7.56
CA LEU A 133 4.41 -3.61 -8.51
C LEU A 133 3.98 -2.22 -9.02
N CYS A 134 3.88 -1.23 -8.14
CA CYS A 134 3.59 0.15 -8.52
C CYS A 134 4.69 0.72 -9.44
N GLY A 135 5.96 0.47 -9.15
CA GLY A 135 7.08 0.92 -9.97
C GLY A 135 7.05 0.32 -11.38
N ILE A 136 6.78 -0.99 -11.50
CA ILE A 136 6.60 -1.66 -12.80
C ILE A 136 5.43 -1.06 -13.58
N LEU A 137 4.29 -0.86 -12.92
CA LEU A 137 3.12 -0.25 -13.57
C LEU A 137 3.40 1.17 -14.06
N MET A 138 4.12 1.99 -13.29
CA MET A 138 4.49 3.35 -13.70
C MET A 138 5.40 3.36 -14.94
N ILE A 139 6.36 2.44 -15.01
CA ILE A 139 7.22 2.27 -16.19
C ILE A 139 6.37 1.82 -17.38
N PHE A 140 5.46 0.87 -17.19
CA PHE A 140 4.54 0.42 -18.23
C PHE A 140 3.67 1.56 -18.75
N PHE A 141 3.07 2.37 -17.87
CA PHE A 141 2.30 3.55 -18.25
C PHE A 141 3.14 4.57 -19.00
N SER A 142 4.41 4.75 -18.64
CA SER A 142 5.34 5.62 -19.36
C SER A 142 5.64 5.15 -20.80
N PHE A 143 5.51 3.86 -21.11
CA PHE A 143 5.68 3.36 -22.47
C PHE A 143 4.40 3.48 -23.31
N VAL A 144 3.24 3.47 -22.65
CA VAL A 144 1.93 3.55 -23.31
C VAL A 144 1.51 5.01 -23.57
N LEU A 145 1.92 5.96 -22.72
CA LEU A 145 1.66 7.40 -22.84
C LEU A 145 2.78 8.17 -23.55
#